data_AF-A0A2V7LGW1-F1
#
_entry.id   AF-A0A2V7LGW1-F1
#
_cell.length_a   1.000
_cell.length_b   1.000
_cell.length_c   1.000
_cell.angle_alpha   90.00
_cell.angle_beta   90.00
_cell.angle_gamma   90.00
#
_symmetry.space_group_name_H-M   'P 1'
#
loop_
_entity.id
_entity.type
_entity.pdbx_description
1 polymer ?
#
loop_
_entity_poly.entity_id
_entity_poly.type
_entity_poly.pdbx_seq_one_letter_code
_entity_poly.pdbx_strand_id
1 'polypeptide(L)'
;MSPSEIRASFVFYIGAGAVASAGIIALARSLPTIISSFSSSLKDLRDSRMGQAVSRLRTEDDLPISLTVGGSVALAIVLALLPQVGVNLLGAFLIVIFGFFFATVSSRVTGQIGSSANPISGMTIAALLGTCLIFVAIGWTGVDHRVQAISIAAVVAVATANAGNTSQDLKTGFLVGSTPRRQQIAILVGALGSAVVVGWTLTLLNRAYTYPVPETHSGFSAAALAPSASGRAPVEIRPETMSGFRIAGTDSVDRSTYQVVRVYVITEGVAAGKYLMDPATHELRYVLDPGIGGRIHDYHGKNIPRLDSPKATIMALITDGILTHKLPWALVLLGVFITIAIELMGVQALPVAVGVYLPISTSSAMFAGGVIRWLIERRAQTGQQSIAEVESGPGVLFSSGLIAGGAICGIVIAGVAGVLGSADALAEKAPLFHALGGLAQSSLVAYVLFAALGVLLYRIALRPQ
;
A
#
# COMPACT_ATOMS: atom_id res chain seq x y z
N MET A 1 21.91 21.30 -3.66
CA MET A 1 21.02 20.14 -3.54
C MET A 1 20.49 19.78 -4.91
N SER A 2 20.56 18.52 -5.31
CA SER A 2 19.91 18.03 -6.53
C SER A 2 18.37 18.07 -6.40
N PRO A 3 17.58 18.08 -7.50
CA PRO A 3 16.12 18.01 -7.42
C PRO A 3 15.61 16.80 -6.62
N SER A 4 16.32 15.67 -6.70
CA SER A 4 16.08 14.47 -5.89
C SER A 4 16.32 14.69 -4.40
N GLU A 5 17.39 15.38 -4.03
CA GLU A 5 17.68 15.73 -2.63
C GLU A 5 16.66 16.70 -2.05
N ILE A 6 16.21 17.68 -2.83
CA ILE A 6 15.17 18.63 -2.40
C ILE A 6 13.86 17.88 -2.14
N ARG A 7 13.47 16.99 -3.06
CA ARG A 7 12.28 16.15 -2.90
C ARG A 7 12.37 15.29 -1.64
N ALA A 8 13.48 14.60 -1.45
CA ALA A 8 13.68 13.70 -0.31
C ALA A 8 13.71 14.45 1.03
N SER A 9 14.33 15.63 1.07
CA SER A 9 14.55 16.38 2.31
C SER A 9 13.38 17.27 2.72
N PHE A 10 12.57 17.74 1.76
CA PHE A 10 11.49 18.70 2.02
C PHE A 10 10.13 18.21 1.57
N VAL A 11 9.98 17.97 0.27
CA VAL A 11 8.68 17.66 -0.35
C VAL A 11 8.06 16.39 0.24
N PHE A 12 8.89 15.40 0.57
CA PHE A 12 8.42 14.16 1.19
C PHE A 12 7.75 14.38 2.55
N TYR A 13 8.33 15.23 3.41
CA TYR A 13 7.77 15.54 4.74
C TYR A 13 6.54 16.43 4.65
N ILE A 14 6.55 17.42 3.75
CA ILE A 14 5.38 18.27 3.48
C ILE A 14 4.22 17.41 2.96
N GLY A 15 4.50 16.53 1.99
CA GLY A 15 3.53 15.58 1.44
C GLY A 15 2.99 14.61 2.49
N ALA A 16 3.84 14.10 3.38
CA ALA A 16 3.41 13.22 4.48
C ALA A 16 2.44 13.94 5.43
N GLY A 17 2.74 15.18 5.83
CA GLY A 17 1.83 16.01 6.63
C GLY A 17 0.52 16.32 5.92
N ALA A 18 0.58 16.59 4.62
CA ALA A 18 -0.60 16.83 3.81
C ALA A 18 -1.51 15.61 3.69
N VAL A 19 -0.96 14.42 3.42
CA VAL A 19 -1.71 13.16 3.34
C VAL A 19 -2.33 12.79 4.70
N ALA A 20 -1.57 12.93 5.79
CA ALA A 20 -2.06 12.68 7.14
C ALA A 20 -3.25 13.60 7.47
N SER A 21 -3.12 14.90 7.21
CA SER A 21 -4.18 15.89 7.41
C SER A 21 -5.40 15.60 6.54
N ALA A 22 -5.22 15.32 5.24
CA ALA A 22 -6.32 15.01 4.33
C ALA A 22 -7.07 13.73 4.77
N GLY A 23 -6.35 12.73 5.28
CA GLY A 23 -6.92 11.53 5.88
C GLY A 23 -7.77 11.83 7.12
N ILE A 24 -7.28 12.69 8.02
CA ILE A 24 -8.01 13.14 9.22
C ILE A 24 -9.23 13.96 8.84
N ILE A 25 -9.13 14.88 7.89
CA ILE A 25 -10.25 15.69 7.41
C ILE A 25 -11.31 14.82 6.74
N ALA A 26 -10.90 13.82 5.94
CA ALA A 26 -11.82 12.84 5.38
C ALA A 26 -12.58 12.07 6.48
N LEU A 27 -11.87 11.63 7.52
CA LEU A 27 -12.50 11.00 8.68
C LEU A 27 -13.46 11.95 9.40
N ALA A 28 -13.06 13.20 9.63
CA ALA A 28 -13.87 14.22 10.31
C ALA A 28 -15.16 14.53 9.54
N ARG A 29 -15.09 14.63 8.20
CA ARG A 29 -16.28 14.77 7.34
C ARG A 29 -17.20 13.57 7.42
N SER A 30 -16.65 12.36 7.57
CA SER A 30 -17.44 11.14 7.73
C SER A 30 -17.93 10.94 9.17
N LEU A 31 -17.51 11.75 10.14
CA LEU A 31 -17.86 11.59 11.56
C LEU A 31 -19.37 11.58 11.84
N PRO A 32 -20.21 12.43 11.21
CA PRO A 32 -21.66 12.36 11.40
C PRO A 32 -22.25 11.03 10.95
N THR A 33 -21.81 10.53 9.78
CA THR A 33 -22.21 9.22 9.24
C THR A 33 -21.70 8.08 10.12
N ILE A 34 -20.47 8.20 10.65
CA ILE A 34 -19.88 7.26 11.59
C ILE A 34 -20.75 7.14 12.85
N ILE A 35 -21.11 8.28 13.46
CA ILE A 35 -21.88 8.31 14.72
C ILE A 35 -23.31 7.78 14.50
N SER A 36 -23.99 8.20 13.42
CA SER A 36 -25.35 7.74 13.12
C SER A 36 -25.39 6.24 12.82
N SER A 37 -24.38 5.74 12.10
CA SER A 37 -24.16 4.32 11.87
C SER A 37 -23.97 3.61 13.21
N PHE A 38 -22.99 4.02 14.00
CA PHE A 38 -22.67 3.37 15.25
C PHE A 38 -23.86 3.29 16.23
N SER A 39 -24.57 4.41 16.41
CA SER A 39 -25.78 4.48 17.25
C SER A 39 -26.85 3.48 16.79
N SER A 40 -27.06 3.40 15.47
CA SER A 40 -28.02 2.46 14.89
C SER A 40 -27.57 0.99 15.11
N SER A 41 -26.29 0.67 14.92
CA SER A 41 -25.77 -0.69 15.17
C SER A 41 -25.90 -1.13 16.63
N LEU A 42 -25.65 -0.24 17.58
CA LEU A 42 -25.84 -0.51 19.01
C LEU A 42 -27.30 -0.76 19.36
N LYS A 43 -28.21 0.01 18.74
CA LYS A 43 -29.65 -0.16 18.88
C LYS A 43 -30.10 -1.52 18.33
N ASP A 44 -29.66 -1.86 17.12
CA ASP A 44 -29.98 -3.15 16.47
C ASP A 44 -29.48 -4.35 17.31
N LEU A 45 -28.28 -4.25 17.91
CA LEU A 45 -27.72 -5.26 18.82
C LEU A 45 -28.52 -5.40 20.13
N ARG A 46 -29.05 -4.29 20.65
CA ARG A 46 -29.90 -4.28 21.84
C ARG A 46 -31.27 -4.89 21.55
N ASP A 47 -31.86 -4.55 20.41
CA ASP A 47 -33.19 -5.03 19.99
C ASP A 47 -33.14 -6.51 19.56
N SER A 48 -32.03 -6.99 19.01
CA SER A 48 -31.81 -8.41 18.66
C SER A 48 -31.79 -9.36 19.87
N ARG A 49 -31.64 -8.87 21.11
CA ARG A 49 -31.78 -9.68 22.33
C ARG A 49 -33.23 -9.95 22.72
N MET A 50 -34.19 -9.30 22.06
CA MET A 50 -35.62 -9.38 22.34
C MET A 50 -36.41 -9.89 21.12
N GLY A 51 -36.37 -11.20 20.83
CA GLY A 51 -37.49 -11.84 20.13
C GLY A 51 -37.22 -12.81 18.98
N GLN A 52 -37.73 -14.03 19.21
CA GLN A 52 -38.38 -14.99 18.31
C GLN A 52 -37.67 -15.56 17.07
N ALA A 53 -37.66 -16.89 17.03
CA ALA A 53 -37.37 -17.72 15.87
C ALA A 53 -38.49 -17.60 14.83
N VAL A 54 -38.40 -16.58 13.98
CA VAL A 54 -39.15 -16.51 12.72
C VAL A 54 -38.41 -17.38 11.69
N SER A 55 -39.13 -18.15 10.87
CA SER A 55 -38.52 -18.87 9.76
C SER A 55 -37.85 -17.87 8.82
N ARG A 56 -36.51 -17.84 8.82
CA ARG A 56 -35.76 -16.88 8.01
C ARG A 56 -36.01 -17.15 6.54
N LEU A 57 -36.38 -16.12 5.78
CA LEU A 57 -36.35 -16.22 4.33
C LEU A 57 -34.93 -16.54 3.88
N ARG A 58 -34.80 -17.26 2.76
CA ARG A 58 -33.48 -17.57 2.16
C ARG A 58 -32.63 -16.31 1.92
N THR A 59 -33.27 -15.18 1.65
CA THR A 59 -32.62 -13.87 1.41
C THR A 59 -32.16 -13.17 2.69
N GLU A 60 -32.49 -13.70 3.86
CA GLU A 60 -32.12 -13.20 5.19
C GLU A 60 -31.25 -14.22 5.97
N ASP A 61 -30.82 -15.29 5.29
CA ASP A 61 -29.95 -16.32 5.85
C ASP A 61 -28.48 -15.85 5.79
N ASP A 62 -28.03 -15.20 6.86
CA ASP A 62 -26.64 -14.78 7.11
C ASP A 62 -25.82 -15.83 7.86
N LEU A 63 -24.49 -15.73 7.81
CA LEU A 63 -23.62 -16.48 8.71
C LEU A 63 -23.96 -16.15 10.18
N PRO A 64 -23.93 -17.16 11.07
CA PRO A 64 -24.27 -16.95 12.47
C PRO A 64 -23.27 -15.97 13.11
N ILE A 65 -23.79 -14.98 13.85
CA ILE A 65 -22.98 -13.93 14.47
C ILE A 65 -21.90 -14.48 15.42
N SER A 66 -22.13 -15.65 16.03
CA SER A 66 -21.16 -16.37 16.85
C SER A 66 -19.92 -16.79 16.06
N LEU A 67 -20.08 -17.23 14.81
CA LEU A 67 -18.96 -17.56 13.93
C LEU A 67 -18.19 -16.29 13.53
N THR A 68 -18.88 -15.19 13.27
CA THR A 68 -18.25 -13.93 12.88
C THR A 68 -17.45 -13.32 14.03
N VAL A 69 -18.04 -13.22 15.22
CA VAL A 69 -17.37 -12.68 16.42
C VAL A 69 -16.27 -13.64 16.89
N GLY A 70 -16.59 -14.93 17.02
CA GLY A 70 -15.62 -15.95 17.43
C GLY A 70 -14.44 -16.06 16.45
N GLY A 71 -14.71 -16.05 15.14
CA GLY A 71 -13.69 -16.07 14.10
C GLY A 71 -12.80 -14.82 14.11
N SER A 72 -13.36 -13.64 14.37
CA SER A 72 -12.59 -12.39 14.50
C SER A 72 -11.65 -12.41 15.70
N VAL A 73 -12.13 -12.88 16.86
CA VAL A 73 -11.31 -13.01 18.08
C VAL A 73 -10.25 -14.10 17.89
N ALA A 74 -10.61 -15.25 17.32
CA ALA A 74 -9.67 -16.32 17.02
C ALA A 74 -8.58 -15.85 16.06
N LEU A 75 -8.92 -15.09 15.00
CA LEU A 75 -7.94 -14.52 14.08
C LEU A 75 -7.00 -13.54 14.80
N ALA A 76 -7.53 -12.66 15.66
CA ALA A 76 -6.70 -11.73 16.44
C ALA A 76 -5.73 -12.47 17.37
N ILE A 77 -6.16 -13.58 18.00
CA ILE A 77 -5.29 -14.44 18.81
C ILE A 77 -4.22 -15.11 17.94
N VAL A 78 -4.59 -15.66 16.78
CA VAL A 78 -3.62 -16.26 15.85
C VAL A 78 -2.56 -15.22 15.43
N LEU A 79 -2.97 -13.99 15.13
CA LEU A 79 -2.04 -12.91 14.80
C LEU A 79 -1.12 -12.54 15.98
N ALA A 80 -1.60 -12.60 17.22
CA ALA A 80 -0.78 -12.39 18.42
C ALA A 80 0.22 -13.52 18.69
N LEU A 81 -0.13 -14.75 18.30
CA LEU A 81 0.72 -15.94 18.48
C LEU A 81 1.75 -16.10 17.36
N LEU A 82 1.57 -15.42 16.22
CA LEU A 82 2.49 -15.47 15.10
C LEU A 82 3.60 -14.41 15.26
N PRO A 83 4.82 -14.78 15.68
CA PRO A 83 5.90 -13.82 15.93
C PRO A 83 6.34 -13.08 14.66
N GLN A 84 6.04 -13.63 13.48
CA GLN A 84 6.34 -13.01 12.18
C GLN A 84 5.50 -11.75 11.93
N VAL A 85 4.29 -11.66 12.48
CA VAL A 85 3.39 -10.51 12.30
C VAL A 85 3.75 -9.36 13.27
N GLY A 86 4.42 -9.71 14.37
CA GLY A 86 4.88 -8.76 15.39
C GLY A 86 3.76 -8.19 16.24
N VAL A 87 2.55 -8.74 16.22
CA VAL A 87 1.43 -8.25 17.05
C VAL A 87 1.49 -8.90 18.42
N ASN A 88 1.32 -8.13 19.49
CA ASN A 88 1.19 -8.63 20.87
C ASN A 88 -0.28 -8.60 21.32
N LEU A 89 -0.56 -9.00 22.56
CA LEU A 89 -1.92 -9.06 23.08
C LEU A 89 -2.66 -7.70 23.02
N LEU A 90 -1.95 -6.60 23.34
CA LEU A 90 -2.49 -5.25 23.20
C LEU A 90 -2.80 -4.95 21.73
N GLY A 91 -1.90 -5.30 20.81
CA GLY A 91 -2.12 -5.13 19.38
C GLY A 91 -3.31 -5.93 18.85
N ALA A 92 -3.50 -7.17 19.32
CA ALA A 92 -4.67 -7.98 18.97
C ALA A 92 -5.99 -7.35 19.48
N PHE A 93 -5.97 -6.81 20.69
CA PHE A 93 -7.08 -6.05 21.23
C PHE A 93 -7.40 -4.80 20.40
N LEU A 94 -6.37 -4.05 20.01
CA LEU A 94 -6.52 -2.88 19.14
C LEU A 94 -7.04 -3.25 17.74
N ILE A 95 -6.63 -4.38 17.17
CA ILE A 95 -7.16 -4.91 15.90
C ILE A 95 -8.66 -5.17 16.02
N VAL A 96 -9.11 -5.81 17.09
CA VAL A 96 -10.54 -6.10 17.29
C VAL A 96 -11.32 -4.80 17.46
N ILE A 97 -10.84 -3.85 18.28
CA ILE A 97 -11.53 -2.58 18.52
C ILE A 97 -11.58 -1.71 17.27
N PHE A 98 -10.43 -1.38 16.69
CA PHE A 98 -10.38 -0.52 15.51
C PHE A 98 -10.99 -1.21 14.29
N GLY A 99 -10.78 -2.53 14.14
CA GLY A 99 -11.39 -3.33 13.10
C GLY A 99 -12.91 -3.31 13.20
N PHE A 100 -13.49 -3.57 14.38
CA PHE A 100 -14.94 -3.50 14.59
C PHE A 100 -15.50 -2.10 14.30
N PHE A 101 -14.84 -1.07 14.84
CA PHE A 101 -15.27 0.32 14.66
C PHE A 101 -15.26 0.72 13.19
N PHE A 102 -14.13 0.57 12.50
CA PHE A 102 -13.99 1.01 11.11
C PHE A 102 -14.69 0.08 10.11
N ALA A 103 -14.82 -1.22 10.38
CA ALA A 103 -15.65 -2.11 9.56
C ALA A 103 -17.12 -1.70 9.58
N THR A 104 -17.66 -1.33 10.74
CA THR A 104 -19.05 -0.86 10.88
C THR A 104 -19.29 0.41 10.08
N VAL A 105 -18.37 1.37 10.19
CA VAL A 105 -18.41 2.63 9.43
C VAL A 105 -18.36 2.36 7.93
N SER A 106 -17.36 1.57 7.52
CA SER A 106 -17.12 1.22 6.12
C SER A 106 -18.33 0.55 5.48
N SER A 107 -18.95 -0.40 6.19
CA SER A 107 -20.13 -1.13 5.74
C SER A 107 -21.33 -0.20 5.51
N ARG A 108 -21.59 0.77 6.40
CA ARG A 108 -22.70 1.73 6.21
C ARG A 108 -22.42 2.76 5.13
N VAL A 109 -21.24 3.39 5.15
CA VAL A 109 -20.87 4.38 4.12
C VAL A 109 -20.93 3.75 2.74
N THR A 110 -20.39 2.54 2.59
CA THR A 110 -20.42 1.81 1.33
C THR A 110 -21.83 1.35 0.95
N GLY A 111 -22.65 0.89 1.91
CA GLY A 111 -24.02 0.48 1.63
C GLY A 111 -24.92 1.63 1.16
N GLN A 112 -24.72 2.83 1.73
CA GLN A 112 -25.50 4.03 1.43
C GLN A 112 -25.01 4.76 0.17
N ILE A 113 -23.70 5.01 0.08
CA ILE A 113 -23.09 5.94 -0.90
C ILE A 113 -22.23 5.19 -1.93
N GLY A 114 -21.83 3.95 -1.66
CA GLY A 114 -20.95 3.15 -2.51
C GLY A 114 -19.49 3.14 -2.04
N SER A 115 -18.71 2.17 -2.52
CA SER A 115 -17.32 1.96 -2.07
C SER A 115 -16.38 3.09 -2.48
N SER A 116 -16.67 3.77 -3.59
CA SER A 116 -15.87 4.91 -4.07
C SER A 116 -15.84 6.09 -3.11
N ALA A 117 -16.90 6.27 -2.30
CA ALA A 117 -17.01 7.34 -1.32
C ALA A 117 -16.46 6.95 0.07
N ASN A 118 -16.02 5.70 0.23
CA ASN A 118 -15.56 5.17 1.51
C ASN A 118 -14.13 5.65 1.84
N PRO A 119 -13.89 6.37 2.96
CA PRO A 119 -12.58 6.94 3.28
C PRO A 119 -11.61 5.91 3.89
N ILE A 120 -11.39 4.78 3.22
CA ILE A 120 -10.54 3.66 3.71
C ILE A 120 -9.14 4.16 4.09
N SER A 121 -8.56 5.03 3.26
CA SER A 121 -7.24 5.61 3.53
C SER A 121 -7.23 6.47 4.80
N GLY A 122 -8.29 7.27 5.03
CA GLY A 122 -8.42 8.08 6.25
C GLY A 122 -8.61 7.23 7.51
N MET A 123 -9.44 6.19 7.44
CA MET A 123 -9.64 5.23 8.53
C MET A 123 -8.36 4.45 8.86
N THR A 124 -7.57 4.08 7.85
CA THR A 124 -6.28 3.41 8.02
C THR A 124 -5.27 4.32 8.74
N ILE A 125 -5.17 5.58 8.30
CA ILE A 125 -4.31 6.58 8.95
C ILE A 125 -4.76 6.80 10.40
N ALA A 126 -6.07 6.92 10.65
CA ALA A 126 -6.60 7.10 11.99
C ALA A 126 -6.27 5.92 12.92
N ALA A 127 -6.40 4.68 12.43
CA ALA A 127 -6.02 3.49 13.18
C ALA A 127 -4.51 3.46 13.48
N LEU A 128 -3.67 3.84 12.51
CA LEU A 128 -2.22 3.93 12.68
C LEU A 128 -1.85 4.99 13.72
N LEU A 129 -2.35 6.22 13.57
CA LEU A 129 -2.08 7.33 14.49
C LEU A 129 -2.58 7.00 15.90
N GLY A 130 -3.79 6.48 16.04
CA GLY A 130 -4.35 6.05 17.32
C GLY A 130 -3.49 4.99 17.99
N THR A 131 -3.04 3.98 17.23
CA THR A 131 -2.14 2.94 17.73
C THR A 131 -0.79 3.52 18.18
N CYS A 132 -0.18 4.37 17.36
CA CYS A 132 1.09 5.02 17.69
C CYS A 132 0.98 5.90 18.94
N LEU A 133 -0.09 6.68 19.10
CA LEU A 133 -0.31 7.51 20.29
C LEU A 133 -0.48 6.68 21.55
N ILE A 134 -1.20 5.55 21.48
CA ILE A 134 -1.31 4.61 22.60
C ILE A 134 0.07 4.05 22.96
N PHE A 135 0.88 3.66 21.96
CA PHE A 135 2.23 3.16 22.18
C PHE A 135 3.15 4.21 22.81
N VAL A 136 3.12 5.45 22.34
CA VAL A 136 3.86 6.56 22.97
C VAL A 136 3.43 6.75 24.43
N ALA A 137 2.12 6.73 24.70
CA ALA A 137 1.58 6.92 26.06
C ALA A 137 2.05 5.86 27.06
N ILE A 138 2.34 4.64 26.60
CA ILE A 138 2.87 3.53 27.42
C ILE A 138 4.40 3.37 27.31
N GLY A 139 5.09 4.29 26.62
CA GLY A 139 6.55 4.29 26.49
C GLY A 139 7.12 3.32 25.43
N TRP A 140 6.29 2.79 24.54
CA TRP A 140 6.66 1.81 23.51
C TRP A 140 7.15 2.49 22.22
N THR A 141 8.44 2.80 22.14
CA THR A 141 9.04 3.58 21.02
C THR A 141 10.14 2.85 20.22
N GLY A 142 10.48 1.62 20.63
CA GLY A 142 11.41 0.73 19.94
C GLY A 142 10.99 0.31 18.53
N VAL A 143 11.93 -0.33 17.81
CA VAL A 143 11.72 -0.73 16.41
C VAL A 143 10.61 -1.77 16.27
N ASP A 144 10.53 -2.72 17.20
CA ASP A 144 9.49 -3.73 17.20
C ASP A 144 8.10 -3.08 17.23
N HIS A 145 7.92 -2.04 18.06
CA HIS A 145 6.68 -1.25 18.18
C HIS A 145 6.26 -0.56 16.88
N ARG A 146 7.22 -0.11 16.06
CA ARG A 146 6.93 0.46 14.72
C ARG A 146 6.30 -0.59 13.80
N VAL A 147 6.87 -1.80 13.79
CA VAL A 147 6.36 -2.92 13.00
C VAL A 147 4.96 -3.31 13.50
N GLN A 148 4.74 -3.40 14.82
CA GLN A 148 3.40 -3.77 15.34
C GLN A 148 2.35 -2.71 14.98
N ALA A 149 2.67 -1.41 15.08
CA ALA A 149 1.73 -0.36 14.72
C ALA A 149 1.31 -0.42 13.25
N ILE A 150 2.27 -0.62 12.34
CA ILE A 150 2.00 -0.79 10.90
C ILE A 150 1.20 -2.06 10.64
N SER A 151 1.54 -3.18 11.29
CA SER A 151 0.80 -4.45 11.17
C SER A 151 -0.66 -4.31 11.62
N ILE A 152 -0.91 -3.65 12.76
CA ILE A 152 -2.26 -3.38 13.26
C ILE A 152 -3.05 -2.55 12.25
N ALA A 153 -2.47 -1.43 11.78
CA ALA A 153 -3.11 -0.58 10.79
C ALA A 153 -3.40 -1.32 9.47
N ALA A 154 -2.49 -2.19 9.02
CA ALA A 154 -2.69 -2.99 7.82
C ALA A 154 -3.85 -3.98 7.97
N VAL A 155 -3.95 -4.69 9.10
CA VAL A 155 -5.07 -5.60 9.37
C VAL A 155 -6.40 -4.84 9.42
N VAL A 156 -6.43 -3.69 10.12
CA VAL A 156 -7.61 -2.83 10.19
C VAL A 156 -8.00 -2.31 8.80
N ALA A 157 -7.04 -1.92 7.96
CA ALA A 157 -7.29 -1.45 6.61
C ALA A 157 -7.94 -2.54 5.74
N VAL A 158 -7.41 -3.77 5.79
CA VAL A 158 -7.97 -4.93 5.06
C VAL A 158 -9.36 -5.28 5.57
N ALA A 159 -9.56 -5.32 6.89
CA ALA A 159 -10.87 -5.58 7.49
C ALA A 159 -11.90 -4.51 7.08
N THR A 160 -11.50 -3.24 7.10
CA THR A 160 -12.33 -2.10 6.73
C THR A 160 -12.70 -2.15 5.25
N ALA A 161 -11.73 -2.40 4.37
CA ALA A 161 -11.98 -2.54 2.93
C ALA A 161 -12.93 -3.70 2.62
N ASN A 162 -12.67 -4.87 3.19
CA ASN A 162 -13.50 -6.06 2.97
C ASN A 162 -14.92 -5.89 3.54
N ALA A 163 -15.09 -5.22 4.68
CA ALA A 163 -16.41 -4.93 5.24
C ALA A 163 -17.25 -4.04 4.31
N GLY A 164 -16.64 -3.02 3.71
CA GLY A 164 -17.28 -2.17 2.71
C GLY A 164 -17.70 -2.97 1.48
N ASN A 165 -16.76 -3.73 0.90
CA ASN A 165 -17.03 -4.53 -0.30
C ASN A 165 -18.12 -5.58 -0.06
N THR A 166 -18.08 -6.24 1.11
CA THR A 166 -19.11 -7.20 1.53
C THR A 166 -20.48 -6.55 1.59
N SER A 167 -20.60 -5.35 2.15
CA SER A 167 -21.87 -4.60 2.20
C SER A 167 -22.42 -4.29 0.80
N GLN A 168 -21.54 -3.90 -0.12
CA GLN A 168 -21.91 -3.65 -1.51
C GLN A 168 -22.35 -4.93 -2.25
N ASP A 169 -21.65 -6.03 -2.03
CA ASP A 169 -21.96 -7.33 -2.62
C ASP A 169 -23.28 -7.89 -2.07
N LEU A 170 -23.55 -7.72 -0.78
CA LEU A 170 -24.82 -8.08 -0.14
C LEU A 170 -25.98 -7.23 -0.66
N LYS A 171 -25.77 -5.93 -0.90
CA LYS A 171 -26.80 -5.06 -1.52
C LYS A 171 -27.16 -5.53 -2.93
N THR A 172 -26.16 -5.76 -3.77
CA THR A 172 -26.39 -6.31 -5.13
C THR A 172 -27.03 -7.69 -5.06
N GLY A 173 -26.57 -8.52 -4.12
CA GLY A 173 -27.10 -9.84 -3.83
C GLY A 173 -28.58 -9.83 -3.43
N PHE A 174 -28.99 -8.86 -2.61
CA PHE A 174 -30.38 -8.68 -2.22
C PHE A 174 -31.26 -8.33 -3.42
N LEU A 175 -30.80 -7.43 -4.29
CA LEU A 175 -31.54 -7.01 -5.50
C LEU A 175 -31.80 -8.16 -6.48
N VAL A 176 -30.86 -9.11 -6.59
CA VAL A 176 -31.01 -10.29 -7.48
C VAL A 176 -31.57 -11.53 -6.75
N GLY A 177 -31.95 -11.42 -5.48
CA GLY A 177 -32.52 -12.52 -4.71
C GLY A 177 -31.52 -13.63 -4.37
N SER A 178 -30.25 -13.31 -4.14
CA SER A 178 -29.23 -14.27 -3.71
C SER A 178 -29.35 -14.64 -2.23
N THR A 179 -28.59 -15.65 -1.78
CA THR A 179 -28.50 -16.06 -0.37
C THR A 179 -27.26 -15.44 0.29
N PRO A 180 -27.39 -14.53 1.28
CA PRO A 180 -26.27 -13.82 1.90
C PRO A 180 -25.14 -14.72 2.39
N ARG A 181 -25.47 -15.83 3.08
CA ARG A 181 -24.49 -16.80 3.56
C ARG A 181 -23.57 -17.35 2.47
N ARG A 182 -24.09 -17.61 1.27
CA ARG A 182 -23.27 -18.11 0.14
C ARG A 182 -22.34 -17.02 -0.39
N GLN A 183 -22.81 -15.78 -0.42
CA GLN A 183 -21.97 -14.64 -0.81
C GLN A 183 -20.84 -14.41 0.19
N GLN A 184 -21.13 -14.45 1.50
CA GLN A 184 -20.12 -14.30 2.54
C GLN A 184 -19.03 -15.38 2.45
N ILE A 185 -19.42 -16.65 2.22
CA ILE A 185 -18.46 -17.75 2.00
C ILE A 185 -17.63 -17.51 0.73
N ALA A 186 -18.26 -17.09 -0.37
CA ALA A 186 -17.54 -16.79 -1.61
C ALA A 186 -16.53 -15.65 -1.43
N ILE A 187 -16.88 -14.61 -0.68
CA ILE A 187 -15.99 -13.49 -0.33
C ILE A 187 -14.82 -13.99 0.53
N LEU A 188 -15.06 -14.87 1.52
CA LEU A 188 -13.98 -15.46 2.32
C LEU A 188 -12.99 -16.25 1.46
N VAL A 189 -13.49 -17.08 0.54
CA VAL A 189 -12.65 -17.85 -0.40
C VAL A 189 -11.87 -16.90 -1.33
N GLY A 190 -12.55 -15.89 -1.89
CA GLY A 190 -11.92 -14.91 -2.78
C GLY A 190 -10.86 -14.07 -2.08
N ALA A 191 -11.11 -13.64 -0.83
CA ALA A 191 -10.17 -12.88 -0.03
C ALA A 191 -8.92 -13.70 0.34
N LEU A 192 -9.10 -14.97 0.71
CA LEU A 192 -7.98 -15.89 0.99
C LEU A 192 -7.16 -16.16 -0.27
N GLY A 193 -7.82 -16.45 -1.39
CA GLY A 193 -7.14 -16.63 -2.69
C GLY A 193 -6.35 -15.39 -3.09
N SER A 194 -6.96 -14.21 -2.95
CA SER A 194 -6.30 -12.93 -3.24
C SER A 194 -5.11 -12.68 -2.32
N ALA A 195 -5.22 -12.98 -1.02
CA ALA A 195 -4.12 -12.81 -0.07
C ALA A 195 -2.90 -13.67 -0.43
N VAL A 196 -3.12 -14.93 -0.85
CA VAL A 196 -2.05 -15.83 -1.30
C VAL A 196 -1.40 -15.31 -2.57
N VAL A 197 -2.19 -14.94 -3.57
CA VAL A 197 -1.68 -14.43 -4.86
C VAL A 197 -0.92 -13.12 -4.68
N VAL A 198 -1.46 -12.18 -3.90
CA VAL A 198 -0.80 -10.89 -3.61
C VAL A 198 0.48 -11.10 -2.82
N GLY A 199 0.47 -11.94 -1.78
CA GLY A 199 1.67 -12.26 -1.00
C GLY A 199 2.77 -12.90 -1.85
N TRP A 200 2.40 -13.86 -2.69
CA TRP A 200 3.33 -14.48 -3.65
C TRP A 200 3.87 -13.47 -4.66
N THR A 201 3.01 -12.65 -5.25
CA THR A 201 3.39 -11.64 -6.24
C THR A 201 4.36 -10.61 -5.63
N LEU A 202 4.06 -10.09 -4.44
CA LEU A 202 4.91 -9.11 -3.76
C LEU A 202 6.27 -9.70 -3.39
N THR A 203 6.32 -10.95 -2.93
CA THR A 203 7.60 -11.61 -2.61
C THR A 203 8.42 -11.91 -3.85
N LEU A 204 7.79 -12.34 -4.94
CA LEU A 204 8.42 -12.56 -6.24
C LEU A 204 9.00 -11.25 -6.80
N LEU A 205 8.19 -10.20 -6.86
CA LEU A 205 8.62 -8.88 -7.32
C LEU A 205 9.75 -8.32 -6.46
N ASN A 206 9.62 -8.40 -5.13
CA ASN A 206 10.66 -7.90 -4.25
C ASN A 206 11.98 -8.64 -4.44
N ARG A 207 11.96 -9.98 -4.60
CA ARG A 207 13.17 -10.78 -4.85
C ARG A 207 13.78 -10.48 -6.21
N ALA A 208 12.97 -10.41 -7.27
CA ALA A 208 13.44 -10.16 -8.63
C ALA A 208 14.10 -8.79 -8.80
N TYR A 209 13.66 -7.79 -8.03
CA TYR A 209 14.20 -6.43 -8.06
C TYR A 209 15.10 -6.09 -6.86
N THR A 210 15.50 -7.05 -6.02
CA THR A 210 16.49 -6.79 -4.95
C THR A 210 17.89 -6.88 -5.53
N TYR A 211 18.71 -5.85 -5.32
CA TYR A 211 20.07 -5.81 -5.86
C TYR A 211 21.11 -5.61 -4.75
N PRO A 212 22.18 -6.43 -4.73
CA PRO A 212 23.35 -6.19 -3.89
C PRO A 212 24.16 -5.02 -4.45
N VAL A 213 24.12 -3.88 -3.78
CA VAL A 213 24.88 -2.68 -4.16
C VAL A 213 26.14 -2.59 -3.29
N PRO A 214 27.34 -2.39 -3.86
CA PRO A 214 28.55 -2.20 -3.07
C PRO A 214 28.45 -0.96 -2.19
N GLU A 215 28.54 -1.15 -0.88
CA GLU A 215 28.50 -0.10 0.15
C GLU A 215 29.36 -0.59 1.31
N THR A 216 30.62 -0.17 1.34
CA THR A 216 31.60 -0.69 2.32
C THR A 216 31.63 0.17 3.58
N HIS A 217 31.44 -0.47 4.73
CA HIS A 217 31.57 0.14 6.06
C HIS A 217 32.61 -0.64 6.87
N SER A 218 33.86 -0.20 6.83
CA SER A 218 35.01 -0.86 7.48
C SER A 218 35.08 -0.62 9.00
N GLY A 219 34.44 0.44 9.49
CA GLY A 219 34.39 0.78 10.92
C GLY A 219 33.24 0.12 11.70
N PHE A 220 32.45 -0.74 11.05
CA PHE A 220 31.27 -1.36 11.65
C PHE A 220 31.68 -2.47 12.62
N SER A 221 31.34 -2.34 13.91
CA SER A 221 31.67 -3.35 14.93
C SER A 221 30.44 -4.16 15.36
N ALA A 222 30.63 -5.47 15.51
CA ALA A 222 29.63 -6.40 16.02
C ALA A 222 29.21 -6.16 17.48
N ALA A 223 29.72 -5.11 18.15
CA ALA A 223 29.28 -4.71 19.49
C ALA A 223 27.79 -4.30 19.54
N ALA A 224 27.18 -4.01 18.38
CA ALA A 224 25.76 -3.66 18.22
C ALA A 224 24.77 -4.84 18.32
N LEU A 225 25.26 -6.07 18.59
CA LEU A 225 24.47 -7.30 18.66
C LEU A 225 23.82 -7.56 20.04
N ALA A 226 24.17 -6.78 21.06
CA ALA A 226 23.56 -6.92 22.38
C ALA A 226 22.06 -6.59 22.29
N PRO A 227 21.16 -7.45 22.80
CA PRO A 227 19.74 -7.12 22.94
C PRO A 227 19.62 -5.82 23.74
N SER A 228 18.87 -4.86 23.22
CA SER A 228 18.44 -3.73 24.05
C SER A 228 17.56 -4.28 25.18
N ALA A 229 17.61 -3.68 26.36
CA ALA A 229 16.83 -4.10 27.55
C ALA A 229 15.30 -4.19 27.33
N SER A 230 14.79 -3.80 26.16
CA SER A 230 13.38 -3.75 25.79
C SER A 230 13.02 -4.35 24.41
N GLY A 231 13.89 -5.11 23.73
CA GLY A 231 13.51 -5.71 22.44
C GLY A 231 14.65 -6.23 21.57
N ARG A 232 14.40 -6.36 20.25
CA ARG A 232 15.42 -6.78 19.28
C ARG A 232 16.67 -5.91 19.36
N ALA A 233 17.83 -6.54 19.15
CA ALA A 233 19.10 -5.83 19.06
C ALA A 233 19.06 -4.80 17.91
N PRO A 234 19.72 -3.63 18.03
CA PRO A 234 19.81 -2.63 16.96
C PRO A 234 20.36 -3.20 15.66
N VAL A 235 21.23 -4.20 15.76
CA VAL A 235 21.81 -4.98 14.67
C VAL A 235 21.63 -6.46 14.97
N GLU A 236 21.26 -7.25 13.97
CA GLU A 236 21.07 -8.69 14.10
C GLU A 236 21.74 -9.43 12.93
N ILE A 237 22.69 -10.31 13.25
CA ILE A 237 23.24 -11.26 12.28
C ILE A 237 22.21 -12.37 12.06
N ARG A 238 21.84 -12.60 10.81
CA ARG A 238 20.94 -13.68 10.42
C ARG A 238 21.73 -14.96 10.18
N PRO A 239 21.11 -16.13 10.44
CA PRO A 239 21.73 -17.41 10.10
C PRO A 239 21.84 -17.63 8.58
N GLU A 240 21.16 -16.79 7.79
CA GLU A 240 21.18 -16.84 6.33
C GLU A 240 22.52 -16.31 5.79
N THR A 241 23.11 -17.06 4.87
CA THR A 241 24.28 -16.64 4.09
C THR A 241 23.90 -16.47 2.62
N MET A 242 24.58 -15.56 1.93
CA MET A 242 24.36 -15.29 0.51
C MET A 242 25.68 -15.40 -0.26
N SER A 243 25.65 -16.06 -1.41
CA SER A 243 26.80 -16.29 -2.28
C SER A 243 26.37 -16.35 -3.74
N GLY A 244 27.26 -16.04 -4.67
CA GLY A 244 26.99 -16.22 -6.11
C GLY A 244 25.98 -15.23 -6.67
N PHE A 245 26.05 -13.96 -6.24
CA PHE A 245 25.11 -12.92 -6.67
C PHE A 245 25.74 -11.97 -7.68
N ARG A 246 24.90 -11.43 -8.58
CA ARG A 246 25.30 -10.38 -9.51
C ARG A 246 25.33 -9.05 -8.78
N ILE A 247 26.43 -8.32 -8.94
CA ILE A 247 26.59 -6.99 -8.34
C ILE A 247 25.72 -6.00 -9.12
N ALA A 248 25.07 -5.08 -8.40
CA ALA A 248 24.19 -4.09 -9.01
C ALA A 248 24.94 -3.23 -10.04
N GLY A 249 24.33 -3.00 -11.21
CA GLY A 249 24.93 -2.18 -12.26
C GLY A 249 26.12 -2.81 -12.98
N THR A 250 26.48 -4.06 -12.69
CA THR A 250 27.58 -4.75 -13.37
C THR A 250 27.20 -6.15 -13.85
N ASP A 251 28.02 -6.69 -14.76
CA ASP A 251 27.90 -8.08 -15.21
C ASP A 251 28.77 -9.02 -14.37
N SER A 252 29.44 -8.47 -13.34
CA SER A 252 30.27 -9.22 -12.42
C SER A 252 29.42 -9.98 -11.40
N VAL A 253 29.79 -11.23 -11.18
CA VAL A 253 29.19 -12.11 -10.17
C VAL A 253 30.19 -12.31 -9.06
N ASP A 254 29.80 -11.94 -7.84
CA ASP A 254 30.59 -12.27 -6.64
C ASP A 254 30.22 -13.68 -6.16
N ARG A 255 31.22 -14.54 -6.05
CA ARG A 255 31.06 -15.94 -5.61
C ARG A 255 31.39 -16.13 -4.14
N SER A 256 31.87 -15.09 -3.46
CA SER A 256 32.22 -15.14 -2.05
C SER A 256 30.96 -15.32 -1.19
N THR A 257 31.12 -15.90 -0.01
CA THR A 257 30.03 -16.14 0.92
C THR A 257 29.99 -15.04 1.98
N TYR A 258 28.84 -14.38 2.09
CA TYR A 258 28.62 -13.31 3.05
C TYR A 258 27.51 -13.70 4.04
N GLN A 259 27.65 -13.23 5.28
CA GLN A 259 26.59 -13.33 6.27
C GLN A 259 25.59 -12.18 6.10
N VAL A 260 24.30 -12.48 6.22
CA VAL A 260 23.26 -11.47 6.14
C VAL A 260 23.13 -10.76 7.49
N VAL A 261 23.30 -9.45 7.49
CA VAL A 261 23.16 -8.60 8.69
C VAL A 261 21.99 -7.66 8.50
N ARG A 262 21.16 -7.51 9.53
CA ARG A 262 20.05 -6.55 9.52
C ARG A 262 20.30 -5.44 10.53
N VAL A 263 20.32 -4.22 10.03
CA VAL A 263 20.43 -2.99 10.83
C VAL A 263 19.03 -2.41 10.97
N TYR A 264 18.52 -2.28 12.19
CA TYR A 264 17.17 -1.81 12.48
C TYR A 264 17.11 -0.30 12.80
N VAL A 265 18.16 0.20 13.43
CA VAL A 265 18.34 1.62 13.77
C VAL A 265 19.67 2.06 13.19
N ILE A 266 19.76 3.33 12.77
CA ILE A 266 21.03 3.92 12.32
C ILE A 266 22.09 3.68 13.40
N THR A 267 23.13 2.92 13.07
CA THR A 267 24.17 2.48 14.00
C THR A 267 25.52 2.70 13.34
N GLU A 268 26.42 3.43 14.01
CA GLU A 268 27.78 3.71 13.49
C GLU A 268 27.78 4.36 12.08
N GLY A 269 26.77 5.17 11.77
CA GLY A 269 26.61 5.82 10.46
C GLY A 269 25.99 4.93 9.37
N VAL A 270 25.78 3.64 9.65
CA VAL A 270 25.08 2.70 8.78
C VAL A 270 23.58 2.87 8.93
N ALA A 271 22.88 3.10 7.83
CA ALA A 271 21.43 3.27 7.85
C ALA A 271 20.69 1.95 8.14
N ALA A 272 19.41 2.04 8.50
CA ALA A 272 18.58 0.84 8.64
C ALA A 272 18.42 0.13 7.29
N GLY A 273 18.64 -1.19 7.26
CA GLY A 273 18.68 -1.96 6.03
C GLY A 273 19.14 -3.40 6.23
N LYS A 274 19.23 -4.14 5.12
CA LYS A 274 19.88 -5.46 5.07
C LYS A 274 21.23 -5.30 4.38
N TYR A 275 22.25 -5.93 4.94
CA TYR A 275 23.63 -5.83 4.48
C TYR A 275 24.26 -7.21 4.38
N LEU A 276 25.30 -7.31 3.56
CA LEU A 276 26.17 -8.48 3.44
C LEU A 276 27.49 -8.18 4.14
N MET A 277 27.79 -8.95 5.18
CA MET A 277 29.00 -8.85 5.98
C MET A 277 29.97 -9.96 5.60
N ASP A 278 31.24 -9.59 5.44
CA ASP A 278 32.31 -10.56 5.23
C ASP A 278 32.56 -11.33 6.56
N PRO A 279 32.50 -12.67 6.57
CA PRO A 279 32.71 -13.44 7.79
C PRO A 279 34.14 -13.38 8.33
N ALA A 280 35.14 -13.06 7.49
CA ALA A 280 36.53 -12.96 7.92
C ALA A 280 36.84 -11.57 8.48
N THR A 281 36.48 -10.51 7.75
CA THR A 281 36.80 -9.13 8.15
C THR A 281 35.75 -8.49 9.06
N HIS A 282 34.54 -9.07 9.15
CA HIS A 282 33.36 -8.51 9.81
C HIS A 282 32.91 -7.14 9.26
N GLU A 283 33.39 -6.77 8.08
CA GLU A 283 33.00 -5.52 7.41
C GLU A 283 31.73 -5.70 6.60
N LEU A 284 30.86 -4.70 6.61
CA LEU A 284 29.75 -4.64 5.66
C LEU A 284 30.31 -4.28 4.29
N ARG A 285 30.04 -5.10 3.26
CA ARG A 285 30.56 -4.92 1.90
C ARG A 285 29.49 -4.50 0.90
N TYR A 286 28.27 -5.01 1.09
CA TYR A 286 27.14 -4.71 0.23
C TYR A 286 25.91 -4.37 1.05
N VAL A 287 25.08 -3.47 0.51
CA VAL A 287 23.69 -3.30 0.94
C VAL A 287 22.79 -4.15 0.04
N LEU A 288 21.90 -4.93 0.64
CA LEU A 288 20.81 -5.60 -0.06
C LEU A 288 19.64 -4.62 -0.16
N ASP A 289 19.68 -3.78 -1.19
CA ASP A 289 18.64 -2.79 -1.44
C ASP A 289 17.37 -3.49 -1.95
N PRO A 290 16.22 -3.36 -1.24
CA PRO A 290 15.01 -4.10 -1.58
C PRO A 290 14.42 -3.62 -2.91
N GLY A 291 13.79 -4.54 -3.64
CA GLY A 291 13.14 -4.20 -4.90
C GLY A 291 11.94 -3.29 -4.75
N ILE A 292 11.18 -3.43 -3.66
CA ILE A 292 10.05 -2.56 -3.33
C ILE A 292 10.51 -1.52 -2.31
N GLY A 293 10.42 -0.24 -2.68
CA GLY A 293 10.80 0.89 -1.81
C GLY A 293 12.30 1.00 -1.52
N GLY A 294 13.15 0.41 -2.37
CA GLY A 294 14.60 0.57 -2.30
C GLY A 294 15.05 2.02 -2.47
N ARG A 295 16.22 2.34 -1.92
CA ARG A 295 16.75 3.72 -1.87
C ARG A 295 17.74 4.05 -2.99
N ILE A 296 18.25 3.03 -3.69
CA ILE A 296 19.32 3.18 -4.68
C ILE A 296 18.74 2.98 -6.07
N HIS A 297 18.65 4.07 -6.83
CA HIS A 297 18.13 4.08 -8.21
C HIS A 297 19.23 4.13 -9.28
N ASP A 298 20.46 4.46 -8.90
CA ASP A 298 21.61 4.52 -9.80
C ASP A 298 22.85 4.00 -9.06
N TYR A 299 23.69 3.27 -9.78
CA TYR A 299 25.03 2.93 -9.33
C TYR A 299 26.01 3.07 -10.50
N HIS A 300 27.02 3.95 -10.32
CA HIS A 300 28.05 4.25 -11.33
C HIS A 300 27.49 4.67 -12.70
N GLY A 301 26.38 5.42 -12.72
CA GLY A 301 25.75 5.90 -13.95
C GLY A 301 24.92 4.85 -14.68
N LYS A 302 24.74 3.66 -14.08
CA LYS A 302 23.73 2.69 -14.52
C LYS A 302 22.51 2.78 -13.63
N ASN A 303 21.37 2.98 -14.28
CA ASN A 303 20.06 2.95 -13.63
C ASN A 303 19.77 1.54 -13.14
N ILE A 304 19.35 1.42 -11.87
CA ILE A 304 18.90 0.15 -11.29
C ILE A 304 17.38 0.23 -11.11
N PRO A 305 16.60 -0.62 -11.80
CA PRO A 305 15.14 -0.52 -11.74
C PRO A 305 14.61 -0.88 -10.34
N ARG A 306 13.65 -0.10 -9.86
CA ARG A 306 13.00 -0.26 -8.55
C ARG A 306 11.50 -0.10 -8.66
N LEU A 307 10.80 -0.72 -7.71
CA LEU A 307 9.36 -0.60 -7.55
C LEU A 307 9.10 0.40 -6.42
N ASP A 308 8.76 1.63 -6.77
CA ASP A 308 8.45 2.66 -5.78
C ASP A 308 7.21 2.27 -4.96
N SER A 309 7.29 2.44 -3.65
CA SER A 309 6.16 2.22 -2.72
C SER A 309 5.85 3.46 -1.89
N PRO A 310 5.48 4.61 -2.48
CA PRO A 310 5.45 5.87 -1.76
C PRO A 310 4.45 5.89 -0.59
N LYS A 311 3.29 5.23 -0.73
CA LYS A 311 2.31 5.10 0.36
C LYS A 311 2.89 4.33 1.56
N ALA A 312 3.65 3.26 1.30
CA ALA A 312 4.30 2.50 2.36
C ALA A 312 5.38 3.33 3.06
N THR A 313 6.17 4.09 2.30
CA THR A 313 7.21 4.98 2.85
C THR A 313 6.60 6.08 3.73
N ILE A 314 5.46 6.67 3.34
CA ILE A 314 4.77 7.67 4.15
C ILE A 314 4.23 7.05 5.44
N MET A 315 3.58 5.88 5.37
CA MET A 315 3.10 5.19 6.59
C MET A 315 4.25 4.88 7.54
N ALA A 316 5.39 4.42 7.01
CA ALA A 316 6.59 4.18 7.79
C ALA A 316 7.12 5.48 8.43
N LEU A 317 7.18 6.58 7.68
CA LEU A 317 7.67 7.87 8.17
C LEU A 317 6.77 8.48 9.24
N ILE A 318 5.44 8.41 9.07
CA ILE A 318 4.47 8.86 10.08
C ILE A 318 4.63 8.03 11.36
N THR A 319 4.73 6.71 11.22
CA THR A 319 4.91 5.79 12.36
C THR A 319 6.20 6.07 13.11
N ASP A 320 7.33 6.05 12.39
CA ASP A 320 8.65 6.30 12.94
C ASP A 320 8.72 7.66 13.59
N GLY A 321 8.16 8.66 12.92
CA GLY A 321 8.16 10.02 13.37
C GLY A 321 7.39 10.28 14.66
N ILE A 322 6.22 9.67 14.82
CA ILE A 322 5.42 9.77 16.05
C ILE A 322 6.09 9.02 17.19
N LEU A 323 6.58 7.79 16.93
CA LEU A 323 7.19 6.96 17.97
C LEU A 323 8.56 7.49 18.43
N THR A 324 9.33 8.12 17.55
CA THR A 324 10.67 8.63 17.88
C THR A 324 10.72 10.09 18.30
N HIS A 325 9.63 10.84 18.09
CA HIS A 325 9.58 12.31 18.24
C HIS A 325 10.56 13.09 17.36
N LYS A 326 11.16 12.48 16.32
CA LYS A 326 12.20 13.10 15.47
C LYS A 326 11.70 13.72 14.17
N LEU A 327 10.39 13.94 14.01
CA LEU A 327 9.88 14.55 12.78
C LEU A 327 10.32 16.01 12.62
N PRO A 328 10.65 16.46 11.40
CA PRO A 328 10.76 17.88 11.09
C PRO A 328 9.36 18.50 11.10
N TRP A 329 8.85 18.78 12.30
CA TRP A 329 7.47 19.23 12.54
C TRP A 329 7.11 20.49 11.76
N ALA A 330 8.06 21.38 11.50
CA ALA A 330 7.84 22.55 10.65
C ALA A 330 7.37 22.17 9.24
N LEU A 331 7.99 21.15 8.61
CA LEU A 331 7.62 20.69 7.27
C LEU A 331 6.31 19.92 7.28
N VAL A 332 6.09 19.09 8.31
CA VAL A 332 4.84 18.34 8.47
C VAL A 332 3.66 19.31 8.64
N LEU A 333 3.80 20.29 9.56
CA LEU A 333 2.77 21.31 9.80
C LEU A 333 2.53 22.19 8.58
N LEU A 334 3.58 22.53 7.82
CA LEU A 334 3.41 23.22 6.55
C LEU A 334 2.49 22.44 5.61
N GLY A 335 2.67 21.13 5.48
CA GLY A 335 1.78 20.25 4.72
C GLY A 335 0.34 20.22 5.23
N VAL A 336 0.17 20.22 6.56
CA VAL A 336 -1.15 20.32 7.21
C VAL A 336 -1.84 21.64 6.86
N PHE A 337 -1.15 22.77 6.96
CA PHE A 337 -1.73 24.09 6.64
C PHE A 337 -2.07 24.22 5.15
N ILE A 338 -1.22 23.70 4.25
CA ILE A 338 -1.51 23.64 2.81
C ILE A 338 -2.79 22.83 2.56
N THR A 339 -2.94 21.70 3.24
CA THR A 339 -4.12 20.84 3.10
C THR A 339 -5.39 21.52 3.58
N ILE A 340 -5.33 22.21 4.72
CA ILE A 340 -6.46 23.00 5.23
C ILE A 340 -6.81 24.10 4.24
N ALA A 341 -5.83 24.83 3.70
CA ALA A 341 -6.07 25.87 2.71
C ALA A 341 -6.76 25.32 1.45
N ILE A 342 -6.31 24.17 0.94
CA ILE A 342 -6.91 23.51 -0.24
C ILE A 342 -8.36 23.09 0.05
N GLU A 343 -8.63 22.50 1.21
CA GLU A 343 -10.01 22.11 1.60
C GLU A 343 -10.91 23.34 1.77
N LEU A 344 -10.39 24.46 2.31
CA LEU A 344 -11.12 25.72 2.41
C LEU A 344 -11.46 26.33 1.03
N MET A 345 -10.66 26.02 0.00
CA MET A 345 -10.95 26.38 -1.39
C MET A 345 -12.01 25.48 -2.05
N GLY A 346 -12.57 24.50 -1.33
CA GLY A 346 -13.56 23.56 -1.83
C GLY A 346 -12.98 22.43 -2.70
N VAL A 347 -11.65 22.29 -2.70
CA VAL A 347 -10.95 21.22 -3.44
C VAL A 347 -10.66 20.07 -2.48
N GLN A 348 -10.94 18.84 -2.89
CA GLN A 348 -10.58 17.66 -2.11
C GLN A 348 -9.05 17.58 -2.00
N ALA A 349 -8.49 17.64 -0.79
CA ALA A 349 -7.05 17.73 -0.63
C ALA A 349 -6.33 16.39 -0.76
N LEU A 350 -7.02 15.26 -0.61
CA LEU A 350 -6.39 13.94 -0.69
C LEU A 350 -5.73 13.67 -2.08
N PRO A 351 -6.39 13.90 -3.23
CA PRO A 351 -5.75 13.83 -4.55
C PRO A 351 -4.53 14.74 -4.70
N VAL A 352 -4.62 15.98 -4.18
CA VAL A 352 -3.53 16.96 -4.28
C VAL A 352 -2.34 16.54 -3.43
N ALA A 353 -2.58 16.15 -2.18
CA ALA A 353 -1.56 15.64 -1.27
C ALA A 353 -0.88 14.39 -1.84
N VAL A 354 -1.63 13.54 -2.54
CA VAL A 354 -1.08 12.39 -3.25
C VAL A 354 -0.16 12.80 -4.41
N GLY A 355 -0.57 13.78 -5.21
CA GLY A 355 0.21 14.30 -6.33
C GLY A 355 1.54 14.95 -5.91
N VAL A 356 1.61 15.56 -4.72
CA VAL A 356 2.82 16.21 -4.20
C VAL A 356 3.96 15.22 -3.93
N TYR A 357 3.64 14.00 -3.50
CA TYR A 357 4.69 13.00 -3.20
C TYR A 357 5.07 12.12 -4.39
N LEU A 358 4.15 11.96 -5.35
CA LEU A 358 4.38 11.07 -6.49
C LEU A 358 5.43 11.65 -7.45
N PRO A 359 6.24 10.80 -8.09
CA PRO A 359 7.11 11.24 -9.16
C PRO A 359 6.32 12.00 -10.23
N ILE A 360 6.90 13.08 -10.77
CA ILE A 360 6.23 13.90 -11.78
C ILE A 360 5.83 13.11 -13.03
N SER A 361 6.59 12.05 -13.36
CA SER A 361 6.28 11.11 -14.43
C SER A 361 5.01 10.30 -14.17
N THR A 362 4.72 9.96 -12.91
CA THR A 362 3.49 9.25 -12.53
C THR A 362 2.31 10.23 -12.49
N SER A 363 2.52 11.41 -11.92
CA SER A 363 1.51 12.46 -11.85
C SER A 363 1.10 12.99 -13.23
N SER A 364 2.02 13.09 -14.19
CA SER A 364 1.72 13.54 -15.56
C SER A 364 0.84 12.55 -16.33
N ALA A 365 1.06 11.25 -16.17
CA ALA A 365 0.19 10.22 -16.76
C ALA A 365 -1.23 10.27 -16.17
N MET A 366 -1.36 10.42 -14.85
CA MET A 366 -2.66 10.62 -14.19
C MET A 366 -3.35 11.90 -14.67
N PHE A 367 -2.61 12.99 -14.81
CA PHE A 367 -3.12 14.25 -15.33
C PHE A 367 -3.66 14.09 -16.76
N ALA A 368 -2.92 13.43 -17.65
CA ALA A 368 -3.38 13.16 -19.01
C ALA A 368 -4.70 12.36 -19.04
N GLY A 369 -4.81 11.33 -18.19
CA GLY A 369 -6.07 10.58 -18.00
C GLY A 369 -7.22 11.47 -17.51
N GLY A 370 -6.94 12.38 -16.57
CA GLY A 370 -7.88 13.38 -16.08
C GLY A 370 -8.34 14.36 -17.17
N VAL A 371 -7.42 14.82 -18.03
CA VAL A 371 -7.75 15.66 -19.20
C VAL A 371 -8.65 14.90 -20.17
N ILE A 372 -8.37 13.62 -20.46
CA ILE A 372 -9.23 12.80 -21.32
C ILE A 372 -10.63 12.68 -20.72
N ARG A 373 -10.74 12.38 -19.41
CA ARG A 373 -12.03 12.31 -18.71
C ARG A 373 -12.77 13.65 -18.76
N TRP A 374 -12.09 14.76 -18.50
CA TRP A 374 -12.67 16.10 -18.61
C TRP A 374 -13.22 16.39 -20.01
N LEU A 375 -12.50 16.01 -21.07
CA LEU A 375 -12.96 16.15 -22.46
C LEU A 375 -14.18 15.27 -22.77
N ILE A 376 -14.25 14.06 -22.21
CA ILE A 376 -15.40 13.16 -22.34
C ILE A 376 -16.62 13.76 -21.63
N GLU A 377 -16.48 14.18 -20.38
CA GLU A 377 -17.56 14.76 -19.58
C GLU A 377 -18.10 16.04 -20.22
N ARG A 378 -17.24 16.92 -20.72
CA ARG A 378 -17.64 18.14 -21.44
C ARG A 378 -18.47 17.83 -22.69
N ARG A 379 -18.14 16.75 -23.40
CA ARG A 379 -18.88 16.33 -24.59
C ARG A 379 -20.19 15.62 -24.26
N ALA A 380 -20.21 14.80 -23.21
CA ALA A 380 -21.41 14.13 -22.71
C ALA A 380 -22.46 15.13 -22.21
N GLN A 381 -22.04 16.18 -21.50
CA GLN A 381 -22.91 17.29 -21.09
C GLN A 381 -23.56 18.02 -22.28
N THR A 382 -22.83 18.14 -23.40
CA THR A 382 -23.36 18.72 -24.64
C THR A 382 -24.40 17.81 -25.31
N GLY A 383 -24.30 16.49 -25.09
CA GLY A 383 -25.20 15.47 -25.65
C GLY A 383 -26.34 15.03 -24.73
N GLN A 384 -26.60 15.73 -23.61
CA GLN A 384 -27.61 15.38 -22.59
C GLN A 384 -27.45 13.98 -21.96
N GLN A 385 -26.28 13.35 -22.06
CA GLN A 385 -26.01 12.08 -21.38
C GLN A 385 -25.80 12.30 -19.88
N SER A 386 -26.31 11.38 -19.07
CA SER A 386 -26.14 11.46 -17.61
C SER A 386 -24.69 11.18 -17.22
N ILE A 387 -24.16 11.93 -16.25
CA ILE A 387 -22.82 11.68 -15.69
C ILE A 387 -22.70 10.24 -15.14
N ALA A 388 -23.79 9.70 -14.60
CA ALA A 388 -23.83 8.32 -14.10
C ALA A 388 -23.60 7.28 -15.21
N GLU A 389 -24.11 7.52 -16.43
CA GLU A 389 -23.88 6.63 -17.57
C GLU A 389 -22.39 6.64 -17.96
N VAL A 390 -21.76 7.82 -17.94
CA VAL A 390 -20.32 7.97 -18.21
C VAL A 390 -19.48 7.24 -17.17
N GLU A 391 -19.85 7.29 -15.89
CA GLU A 391 -19.14 6.58 -14.82
C GLU A 391 -19.26 5.05 -14.91
N SER A 392 -20.37 4.54 -15.44
CA SER A 392 -20.54 3.12 -15.79
C SER A 392 -20.17 2.78 -17.24
N GLY A 393 -19.57 3.73 -17.96
CA GLY A 393 -19.41 3.68 -19.41
C GLY A 393 -18.32 2.72 -19.91
N PRO A 394 -18.32 2.41 -21.22
CA PRO A 394 -17.32 1.55 -21.85
C PRO A 394 -15.88 2.04 -21.65
N GLY A 395 -15.68 3.36 -21.51
CA GLY A 395 -14.38 3.97 -21.24
C GLY A 395 -13.79 3.58 -19.89
N VAL A 396 -14.61 3.53 -18.84
CA VAL A 396 -14.18 3.11 -17.48
C VAL A 396 -13.85 1.61 -17.48
N LEU A 397 -14.70 0.79 -18.10
CA LEU A 397 -14.48 -0.65 -18.24
C LEU A 397 -13.19 -0.97 -19.02
N PHE A 398 -12.97 -0.30 -20.16
CA PHE A 398 -11.77 -0.49 -20.96
C PHE A 398 -10.51 -0.03 -20.23
N SER A 399 -10.57 1.11 -19.53
CA SER A 399 -9.45 1.59 -18.71
C SER A 399 -9.11 0.60 -17.58
N SER A 400 -10.13 0.06 -16.90
CA SER A 400 -9.97 -0.97 -15.87
C SER A 400 -9.32 -2.25 -16.46
N GLY A 401 -9.77 -2.67 -17.64
CA GLY A 401 -9.19 -3.80 -18.37
C GLY A 401 -7.72 -3.59 -18.75
N LEU A 402 -7.35 -2.38 -19.19
CA LEU A 402 -5.94 -2.04 -19.49
C LEU A 402 -5.06 -2.07 -18.24
N ILE A 403 -5.55 -1.56 -17.11
CA ILE A 403 -4.81 -1.59 -15.84
C ILE A 403 -4.60 -3.04 -15.40
N ALA A 404 -5.65 -3.85 -15.40
CA ALA A 404 -5.59 -5.26 -15.02
C ALA A 404 -4.67 -6.07 -15.95
N GLY A 405 -4.82 -5.89 -17.26
CA GLY A 405 -4.00 -6.55 -18.27
C GLY A 405 -2.52 -6.17 -18.15
N GLY A 406 -2.22 -4.88 -18.00
CA GLY A 406 -0.86 -4.39 -17.79
C GLY A 406 -0.22 -4.96 -16.52
N ALA A 407 -0.97 -5.05 -15.42
CA ALA A 407 -0.50 -5.66 -14.17
C ALA A 407 -0.19 -7.16 -14.35
N ILE A 408 -1.08 -7.93 -15.00
CA ILE A 408 -0.86 -9.36 -15.27
C ILE A 408 0.38 -9.57 -16.15
N CYS A 409 0.52 -8.80 -17.23
CA CYS A 409 1.71 -8.84 -18.08
C CYS A 409 2.99 -8.52 -17.29
N GLY A 410 2.94 -7.52 -16.40
CA GLY A 410 4.05 -7.17 -15.51
C GLY A 410 4.44 -8.33 -14.58
N ILE A 411 3.47 -9.04 -14.01
CA ILE A 411 3.71 -10.23 -13.18
C ILE A 411 4.36 -11.35 -13.99
N VAL A 412 3.87 -11.60 -15.21
CA VAL A 412 4.46 -12.61 -16.11
C VAL A 412 5.90 -12.26 -16.43
N ILE A 413 6.19 -11.01 -16.80
CA ILE A 413 7.56 -10.55 -17.09
C ILE A 413 8.45 -10.72 -15.86
N ALA A 414 7.99 -10.32 -14.68
CA ALA A 414 8.73 -10.49 -13.43
C ALA A 414 8.97 -11.95 -13.07
N GLY A 415 8.00 -12.84 -13.34
CA GLY A 415 8.15 -14.28 -13.16
C GLY A 415 9.23 -14.85 -14.06
N VAL A 416 9.25 -14.45 -15.34
CA VAL A 416 10.30 -14.87 -16.28
C VAL A 416 11.66 -14.31 -15.89
N ALA A 417 11.74 -13.04 -15.50
CA ALA A 417 12.95 -12.42 -14.98
C ALA A 417 13.51 -13.16 -13.74
N GLY A 418 12.62 -13.56 -12.82
CA GLY A 418 12.98 -14.34 -11.64
C GLY A 418 13.56 -15.72 -11.97
N VAL A 419 13.04 -16.40 -12.99
CA VAL A 419 13.59 -17.70 -13.46
C VAL A 419 14.90 -17.53 -14.20
N LEU A 420 15.04 -16.46 -14.98
CA LEU A 420 16.24 -16.19 -15.78
C LEU A 420 17.35 -15.48 -15.00
N GLY A 421 17.09 -15.04 -13.77
CA GLY A 421 18.07 -14.40 -12.89
C GLY A 421 18.41 -12.95 -13.21
N SER A 422 17.71 -12.30 -14.16
CA SER A 422 17.79 -10.86 -14.38
C SER A 422 16.50 -10.28 -14.96
N ALA A 423 16.20 -9.04 -14.59
CA ALA A 423 15.10 -8.26 -15.16
C ALA A 423 15.25 -8.03 -16.67
N ASP A 424 16.50 -7.98 -17.14
CA ASP A 424 16.85 -7.70 -18.53
C ASP A 424 16.97 -8.96 -19.39
N ALA A 425 16.95 -10.17 -18.81
CA ALA A 425 17.17 -11.42 -19.54
C ALA A 425 16.20 -11.62 -20.72
N LEU A 426 14.96 -11.15 -20.58
CA LEU A 426 13.97 -11.24 -21.66
C LEU A 426 14.34 -10.31 -22.82
N ALA A 427 14.80 -9.09 -22.52
CA ALA A 427 15.23 -8.11 -23.50
C ALA A 427 16.56 -8.51 -24.15
N GLU A 428 17.46 -9.17 -23.41
CA GLU A 428 18.73 -9.70 -23.91
C GLU A 428 18.52 -10.93 -24.83
N LYS A 429 17.55 -11.80 -24.53
CA LYS A 429 17.28 -13.03 -25.30
C LYS A 429 16.31 -12.83 -26.46
N ALA A 430 15.37 -11.89 -26.36
CA ALA A 430 14.47 -11.56 -27.45
C ALA A 430 15.06 -10.41 -28.28
N PRO A 431 15.55 -10.64 -29.52
CA PRO A 431 16.23 -9.62 -30.32
C PRO A 431 15.29 -8.52 -30.82
N LEU A 432 14.05 -8.43 -30.32
CA LEU A 432 13.06 -7.43 -30.74
C LEU A 432 13.54 -6.01 -30.44
N PHE A 433 14.14 -5.80 -29.27
CA PHE A 433 14.66 -4.48 -28.87
C PHE A 433 15.86 -4.08 -29.75
N HIS A 434 16.75 -5.03 -30.03
CA HIS A 434 17.87 -4.82 -30.96
C HIS A 434 17.41 -4.64 -32.42
N ALA A 435 16.37 -5.35 -32.85
CA ALA A 435 15.80 -5.27 -34.20
C ALA A 435 15.09 -3.93 -34.46
N LEU A 436 14.49 -3.34 -33.42
CA LEU A 436 13.87 -2.01 -33.49
C LEU A 436 14.91 -0.87 -33.48
N GLY A 437 16.16 -1.15 -33.09
CA GLY A 437 17.26 -0.19 -33.13
C GLY A 437 16.92 1.14 -32.43
N GLY A 438 17.17 2.26 -33.12
CA GLY A 438 16.90 3.60 -32.59
C GLY A 438 15.41 3.91 -32.32
N LEU A 439 14.47 3.15 -32.90
CA LEU A 439 13.04 3.34 -32.65
C LEU A 439 12.66 2.94 -31.22
N ALA A 440 13.30 1.90 -30.67
CA ALA A 440 13.04 1.44 -29.31
C ALA A 440 13.46 2.46 -28.24
N GLN A 441 14.43 3.32 -28.55
CA GLN A 441 14.93 4.36 -27.64
C GLN A 441 14.36 5.75 -27.94
N SER A 442 13.51 5.88 -28.97
CA SER A 442 12.97 7.17 -29.38
C SER A 442 11.84 7.66 -28.47
N SER A 443 12.08 8.75 -27.75
CA SER A 443 11.05 9.42 -26.95
C SER A 443 9.82 9.81 -27.78
N LEU A 444 10.00 10.15 -29.06
CA LEU A 444 8.90 10.53 -29.96
C LEU A 444 7.95 9.35 -30.19
N VAL A 445 8.48 8.14 -30.40
CA VAL A 445 7.67 6.93 -30.56
C VAL A 445 6.85 6.67 -29.30
N ALA A 446 7.45 6.82 -28.12
CA ALA A 446 6.74 6.68 -26.84
C ALA A 446 5.59 7.71 -26.72
N TYR A 447 5.83 8.98 -27.06
CA TYR A 447 4.78 10.01 -27.05
C TYR A 447 3.65 9.71 -28.04
N VAL A 448 3.96 9.24 -29.25
CA VAL A 448 2.96 8.87 -30.26
C VAL A 448 2.10 7.70 -29.77
N LEU A 449 2.70 6.66 -29.22
CA LEU A 449 1.96 5.52 -28.66
C LEU A 449 1.07 5.95 -27.48
N PHE A 450 1.59 6.82 -26.62
CA PHE A 450 0.82 7.37 -25.49
C PHE A 450 -0.37 8.21 -25.97
N ALA A 451 -0.17 9.08 -26.97
CA ALA A 451 -1.24 9.87 -27.57
C ALA A 451 -2.27 8.98 -28.28
N ALA A 452 -1.83 7.95 -29.00
CA ALA A 452 -2.71 6.98 -29.65
C ALA A 452 -3.58 6.23 -28.63
N LEU A 453 -3.01 5.83 -27.49
CA LEU A 453 -3.77 5.25 -26.38
C LEU A 453 -4.80 6.25 -25.83
N GLY A 454 -4.43 7.52 -25.66
CA GLY A 454 -5.35 8.56 -25.23
C GLY A 454 -6.52 8.79 -26.20
N VAL A 455 -6.24 8.79 -27.50
CA VAL A 455 -7.28 8.87 -28.55
C VAL A 455 -8.17 7.64 -28.54
N LEU A 456 -7.60 6.45 -28.36
CA LEU A 456 -8.36 5.20 -28.26
C LEU A 456 -9.31 5.23 -27.05
N LEU A 457 -8.82 5.67 -25.89
CA LEU A 457 -9.63 5.86 -24.68
C LEU A 457 -10.79 6.83 -24.92
N TYR A 458 -10.50 7.99 -25.50
CA TYR A 458 -11.51 8.99 -25.84
C TYR A 458 -12.56 8.43 -26.80
N ARG A 459 -12.15 7.69 -27.83
CA ARG A 459 -13.07 7.08 -28.81
C ARG A 459 -13.94 5.98 -28.21
N ILE A 460 -13.38 5.13 -27.35
CA ILE A 460 -14.13 4.04 -26.71
C ILE A 460 -15.13 4.61 -25.70
N ALA A 461 -14.74 5.64 -24.95
CA ALA A 461 -15.62 6.27 -23.98
C ALA A 461 -16.85 6.95 -24.62
N LEU A 462 -16.75 7.39 -25.87
CA LEU A 462 -17.85 8.02 -26.61
C LEU A 462 -18.71 7.04 -27.41
N ARG A 463 -18.44 5.73 -27.34
CA ARG A 463 -19.29 4.76 -28.04
C ARG A 463 -20.68 4.72 -27.37
N PRO A 464 -21.77 4.82 -28.15
CA PRO A 464 -23.10 4.60 -27.61
C PRO A 464 -23.20 3.15 -27.08
N GLN A 465 -23.86 3.00 -25.92
CA GLN A 465 -24.14 1.68 -25.32
C GLN A 465 -25.24 0.95 -26.09
#